data_AF-A0AAE6QD56-F1
#
_entry.id   AF-A0AAE6QD56-F1
#
_cell.length_a   1.000
_cell.length_b   1.000
_cell.length_c   1.000
_cell.angle_alpha   90.00
_cell.angle_beta   90.00
_cell.angle_gamma   90.00
#
_symmetry.space_group_name_H-M   'P 1'
#
loop_
_entity.id
_entity.type
_entity.pdbx_description
1 polymer ?
#
loop_
_entity_poly.entity_id
_entity_poly.type
_entity_poly.pdbx_seq_one_letter_code
_entity_poly.pdbx_strand_id
1 'polypeptide(L)'
;MYKDYFSLFNMSPQFFINMQTLEKNYITLQSKHHPDLFFLKSEKKLALDNIAEINKAYQTLKSSIKRAEYLLEIKGITANKEDINDIIGEVFTLSESNDIDIQHHVILCTKAMENAFLVEDFNEAAKQLIKLKYVKRIQEDRRN
;
A
#
# COMPACT_ATOMS: atom_id res chain seq x y z
N MET A 1 11.23 16.00 11.10
CA MET A 1 10.16 15.60 10.17
C MET A 1 10.69 14.42 9.37
N TYR A 2 10.00 13.28 9.43
CA TYR A 2 10.36 12.12 8.63
C TYR A 2 10.11 12.45 7.15
N LYS A 3 11.06 12.11 6.27
CA LYS A 3 10.90 12.36 4.84
C LYS A 3 9.87 11.44 4.19
N ASP A 4 9.74 10.22 4.72
CA ASP A 4 8.88 9.18 4.16
C ASP A 4 8.30 8.26 5.25
N TYR A 5 7.19 7.58 4.93
CA TYR A 5 6.58 6.57 5.81
C TYR A 5 7.57 5.43 6.14
N PHE A 6 8.46 5.06 5.23
CA PHE A 6 9.49 4.04 5.49
C PHE A 6 10.52 4.51 6.51
N SER A 7 10.98 5.76 6.42
CA SER A 7 11.92 6.34 7.37
C SER A 7 11.33 6.45 8.78
N LEU A 8 10.01 6.65 8.88
CA LEU A 8 9.30 6.68 10.16
C LEU A 8 9.38 5.33 10.91
N PHE A 9 9.36 4.20 10.19
CA PHE A 9 9.56 2.87 10.76
C PHE A 9 11.02 2.41 10.72
N ASN A 10 11.96 3.27 10.35
CA ASN A 10 13.37 2.94 10.22
C ASN A 10 13.63 1.77 9.23
N MET A 11 12.87 1.75 8.13
CA MET A 11 12.91 0.74 7.07
C MET A 11 13.37 1.37 5.75
N SER A 12 13.92 0.53 4.87
CA SER A 12 14.25 0.96 3.49
C SER A 12 12.98 0.96 2.62
N PRO A 13 12.85 1.90 1.67
CA PRO A 13 11.72 1.95 0.74
C PRO A 13 11.78 0.77 -0.23
N GLN A 14 11.01 -0.27 0.07
CA GLN A 14 10.93 -1.49 -0.73
C GLN A 14 9.49 -1.97 -0.83
N PHE A 15 9.15 -2.59 -1.95
CA PHE A 15 7.85 -3.22 -2.11
C PHE A 15 7.69 -4.42 -1.17
N PHE A 16 8.73 -5.26 -1.06
CA PHE A 16 8.77 -6.34 -0.09
C PHE A 16 9.26 -5.80 1.25
N ILE A 17 8.37 -5.75 2.24
CA ILE A 17 8.74 -5.44 3.63
C ILE A 17 8.30 -6.59 4.53
N ASN A 18 9.09 -6.85 5.56
CA ASN A 18 8.72 -7.80 6.60
C ASN A 18 7.60 -7.20 7.47
N MET A 19 6.40 -7.77 7.39
CA MET A 19 5.25 -7.34 8.17
C MET A 19 5.49 -7.45 9.68
N GLN A 20 6.25 -8.46 10.15
CA GLN A 20 6.58 -8.61 11.56
C GLN A 20 7.48 -7.47 12.04
N THR A 21 8.45 -7.06 11.22
CA THR A 21 9.32 -5.91 11.52
C THR A 21 8.52 -4.61 11.54
N LEU A 22 7.63 -4.43 10.56
CA LEU A 22 6.74 -3.26 10.51
C LEU A 22 5.88 -3.16 11.78
N GLU A 23 5.25 -4.26 12.18
CA GLU A 23 4.39 -4.31 13.36
C GLU A 23 5.17 -4.05 14.66
N LYS A 24 6.36 -4.64 14.80
CA LYS A 24 7.24 -4.40 15.95
C LYS A 24 7.65 -2.92 16.05
N ASN A 25 8.03 -2.32 14.92
CA ASN A 25 8.44 -0.91 14.88
C ASN A 25 7.25 0.02 15.14
N TYR A 26 6.06 -0.32 14.63
CA TYR A 26 4.81 0.38 14.88
C TYR A 26 4.46 0.40 16.38
N ILE A 27 4.45 -0.75 17.05
CA ILE A 27 4.17 -0.84 18.49
C ILE A 27 5.20 -0.02 19.29
N THR A 28 6.48 -0.10 18.90
CA THR A 28 7.56 0.65 19.55
C THR A 28 7.37 2.17 19.40
N LEU A 29 7.00 2.64 18.21
CA LEU A 29 6.74 4.07 17.97
C LEU A 29 5.49 4.55 18.72
N GLN A 30 4.41 3.77 18.68
CA GLN A 30 3.17 4.13 19.36
C GLN A 30 3.37 4.29 20.87
N SER A 31 4.13 3.38 21.49
CA SER A 31 4.49 3.47 22.91
C SER A 31 5.35 4.71 23.22
N LYS A 32 6.24 5.12 22.32
CA LYS A 32 7.09 6.33 22.50
C LYS A 32 6.32 7.64 22.39
N HIS A 33 5.25 7.66 21.60
CA HIS A 33 4.42 8.85 21.36
C HIS A 33 3.10 8.82 22.12
N HIS A 34 2.93 7.91 23.09
CA HIS A 34 1.68 7.76 23.82
C HIS A 34 1.32 9.05 24.58
N PRO A 35 0.08 9.56 24.50
CA PRO A 35 -0.32 10.84 25.09
C PRO A 35 -0.23 10.85 26.63
N ASP A 36 -0.17 9.69 27.28
CA ASP A 36 0.02 9.59 28.73
C ASP A 36 1.45 9.93 29.19
N LEU A 37 2.41 10.00 28.26
CA LEU A 37 3.77 10.45 28.57
C LEU A 37 3.87 11.98 28.71
N PHE A 38 2.85 12.72 28.27
CA PHE A 38 2.86 14.18 28.24
C PHE A 38 1.85 14.75 29.23
N PHE A 39 2.26 15.75 30.02
CA PHE A 39 1.38 16.38 31.00
C PHE A 39 0.68 17.64 30.44
N LEU A 40 1.33 18.33 29.50
CA LEU A 40 0.80 19.55 28.90
C LEU A 40 -0.18 19.25 27.76
N LYS A 41 -1.29 20.00 27.72
CA LYS A 41 -2.35 19.82 26.69
C LYS A 41 -1.86 20.06 25.26
N SER A 42 -0.91 20.99 25.08
CA SER A 42 -0.26 21.27 23.79
C SER A 42 0.60 20.10 23.32
N GLU A 43 1.37 19.49 24.21
CA GLU A 43 2.21 18.32 23.93
C GLU A 43 1.37 17.08 23.65
N LYS A 44 0.27 16.88 24.40
CA LYS A 44 -0.69 15.81 24.10
C LYS A 44 -1.30 15.93 22.70
N LYS A 45 -1.60 17.15 22.25
CA LYS A 45 -2.14 17.37 20.91
C LYS A 45 -1.12 16.99 19.83
N LEU A 46 0.13 17.43 19.99
CA LEU A 46 1.22 17.05 19.09
C LEU A 46 1.47 15.54 19.10
N ALA A 47 1.39 14.89 20.27
CA ALA A 47 1.51 13.43 20.38
C ALA A 47 0.39 12.70 19.63
N LEU A 48 -0.85 13.18 19.71
CA LEU A 48 -1.98 12.63 18.97
C LEU A 48 -1.82 12.80 17.46
N ASP A 49 -1.36 13.97 17.00
CA ASP A 49 -1.10 14.22 15.58
C ASP A 49 -0.01 13.26 15.05
N ASN A 50 1.06 13.05 15.83
CA ASN A 50 2.10 12.08 15.50
C ASN A 50 1.57 10.63 15.47
N ILE A 51 0.74 10.22 16.43
CA ILE A 51 0.10 8.89 16.42
C ILE A 51 -0.78 8.72 15.19
N ALA A 52 -1.54 9.74 14.81
CA ALA A 52 -2.37 9.70 13.61
C ALA A 52 -1.51 9.51 12.34
N GLU A 53 -0.36 10.18 12.24
CA GLU A 53 0.60 10.00 11.15
C GLU A 53 1.19 8.58 11.14
N ILE A 54 1.62 8.06 12.29
CA ILE A 54 2.15 6.70 12.45
C ILE A 54 1.11 5.66 12.01
N ASN A 55 -0.15 5.82 12.45
CA ASN A 55 -1.25 4.92 12.07
C ASN A 55 -1.51 4.96 10.57
N LYS A 56 -1.51 6.15 9.97
CA LYS A 56 -1.69 6.33 8.53
C LYS A 56 -0.55 5.66 7.76
N ALA A 57 0.70 5.89 8.17
CA ALA A 57 1.88 5.27 7.58
C ALA A 57 1.81 3.74 7.69
N TYR A 58 1.45 3.20 8.85
CA TYR A 58 1.29 1.75 9.06
C TYR A 58 0.20 1.16 8.15
N GLN A 59 -0.97 1.79 8.05
CA GLN A 59 -2.06 1.32 7.18
C GLN A 59 -1.68 1.36 5.69
N THR A 60 -0.94 2.39 5.27
CA THR A 60 -0.41 2.50 3.91
C THR A 60 0.60 1.39 3.63
N LEU A 61 1.57 1.18 4.52
CA LEU A 61 2.57 0.14 4.35
C LEU A 61 2.00 -1.26 4.51
N LYS A 62 0.96 -1.49 5.32
CA LYS A 62 0.34 -2.81 5.53
C LYS A 62 -0.40 -3.32 4.29
N SER A 63 -0.98 -2.44 3.48
CA SER A 63 -1.66 -2.84 2.24
C SER A 63 -0.66 -2.88 1.08
N SER A 64 -0.53 -4.04 0.42
CA SER A 64 0.32 -4.19 -0.78
C SER A 64 -0.03 -3.16 -1.86
N ILE A 65 -1.31 -2.91 -2.09
CA ILE A 65 -1.83 -1.92 -3.03
C ILE A 65 -1.37 -0.50 -2.63
N LYS A 66 -1.66 -0.07 -1.39
CA LYS A 66 -1.28 1.29 -0.94
C LYS A 66 0.23 1.48 -0.86
N ARG A 67 0.98 0.43 -0.53
CA ARG A 67 2.45 0.45 -0.51
C ARG A 67 3.02 0.63 -1.91
N ALA A 68 2.54 -0.12 -2.89
CA ALA A 68 2.94 0.04 -4.29
C ALA A 68 2.59 1.44 -4.81
N GLU A 69 1.38 1.93 -4.52
CA GLU A 69 0.97 3.29 -4.87
C GLU A 69 1.91 4.34 -4.30
N TYR A 70 2.24 4.24 -3.01
CA TYR A 70 3.15 5.16 -2.35
C TYR A 70 4.58 5.09 -2.92
N LEU A 71 5.08 3.89 -3.26
CA LEU A 71 6.39 3.73 -3.90
C LEU A 71 6.43 4.36 -5.31
N LEU A 72 5.35 4.20 -6.08
CA LEU A 72 5.22 4.82 -7.40
C LEU A 72 5.09 6.35 -7.30
N GLU A 73 4.37 6.85 -6.30
CA GLU A 73 4.24 8.28 -6.00
C GLU A 73 5.59 8.91 -5.65
N ILE A 74 6.40 8.26 -4.80
CA ILE A 74 7.78 8.70 -4.49
C ILE A 74 8.64 8.78 -5.77
N LYS A 75 8.42 7.89 -6.73
CA LYS A 75 9.13 7.88 -8.01
C LYS A 75 8.54 8.83 -9.04
N GLY A 76 7.36 9.42 -8.79
CA GLY A 76 6.63 10.28 -9.72
C GLY A 76 6.04 9.52 -10.92
N ILE A 77 5.72 8.24 -10.76
CA ILE A 77 5.28 7.37 -11.85
C ILE A 77 3.78 7.08 -11.69
N THR A 78 3.02 7.33 -12.75
CA THR A 78 1.58 7.07 -12.81
C THR A 78 1.25 6.40 -14.14
N ALA A 79 0.35 5.42 -14.12
CA ALA A 79 -0.11 4.81 -15.37
C ALA A 79 -0.88 5.83 -16.23
N ASN A 80 -0.73 5.72 -17.55
CA ASN A 80 -1.43 6.59 -18.48
C ASN A 80 -2.89 6.16 -18.67
N LYS A 81 -3.73 7.07 -19.19
CA LYS A 81 -5.16 6.80 -19.43
C LYS A 81 -5.41 5.64 -20.38
N GLU A 82 -4.54 5.46 -21.38
CA GLU A 82 -4.64 4.35 -22.35
C GLU A 82 -4.44 3.00 -21.66
N ASP A 83 -3.40 2.87 -20.84
CA ASP A 83 -3.15 1.66 -20.04
C ASP A 83 -4.34 1.34 -19.14
N ILE A 84 -4.97 2.36 -18.55
CA ILE A 84 -6.15 2.19 -17.68
C ILE A 84 -7.32 1.61 -18.48
N ASN A 85 -7.58 2.09 -19.70
CA ASN A 85 -8.68 1.59 -20.53
C ASN A 85 -8.48 0.12 -20.93
N ASP A 86 -7.27 -0.26 -21.31
CA ASP A 86 -6.93 -1.64 -21.65
C ASP A 86 -7.13 -2.57 -20.45
N ILE A 87 -6.68 -2.14 -19.27
CA ILE A 87 -6.85 -2.90 -18.01
C ILE A 87 -8.33 -3.03 -17.64
N ILE A 88 -9.14 -1.98 -17.82
CA ILE A 88 -10.59 -2.05 -17.55
C ILE A 88 -11.24 -3.12 -18.43
N GLY A 89 -10.87 -3.18 -19.72
CA GLY A 89 -11.37 -4.20 -20.64
C GLY A 89 -11.01 -5.61 -20.19
N GLU A 90 -9.76 -5.83 -19.80
CA GLU A 90 -9.30 -7.13 -19.28
C GLU A 90 -9.98 -7.51 -17.96
N VAL A 91 -10.14 -6.55 -17.04
CA VAL A 91 -10.75 -6.82 -15.73
C VAL A 91 -12.27 -7.04 -15.84
N PHE A 92 -12.92 -6.44 -16.84
CA PHE A 92 -14.33 -6.69 -17.13
C PHE A 92 -14.59 -8.16 -17.51
N THR A 93 -13.75 -8.76 -18.36
CA THR A 93 -13.91 -10.19 -18.70
C THR A 93 -13.63 -11.10 -17.50
N LEU A 94 -12.67 -10.72 -16.64
CA LEU A 94 -12.42 -11.40 -15.37
C LEU A 94 -13.60 -11.29 -14.40
N SER A 95 -14.40 -10.22 -14.49
CA SER A 95 -15.59 -10.03 -13.66
C SER A 95 -16.72 -11.00 -13.96
N GLU A 96 -16.69 -11.68 -15.11
CA GLU A 96 -17.62 -12.75 -15.47
C GLU A 96 -17.08 -14.16 -15.10
N SER A 97 -15.82 -14.25 -14.65
CA SER A 97 -15.14 -15.51 -14.33
C SER A 97 -15.39 -15.98 -12.88
N ASN A 98 -15.04 -17.23 -12.54
CA ASN A 98 -15.25 -17.77 -11.20
C ASN A 98 -14.36 -17.09 -10.13
N ASP A 99 -14.77 -17.09 -8.86
CA ASP A 99 -13.98 -16.48 -7.77
C ASP A 99 -12.58 -17.07 -7.63
N ILE A 100 -12.41 -18.36 -7.95
CA ILE A 100 -11.10 -19.03 -7.94
C ILE A 100 -10.16 -18.39 -8.98
N ASP A 101 -10.66 -18.10 -10.18
CA ASP A 101 -9.86 -17.47 -11.24
C ASP A 101 -9.50 -16.03 -10.89
N ILE A 102 -10.40 -15.32 -10.22
CA ILE A 102 -10.15 -13.96 -9.71
C ILE A 102 -9.07 -14.00 -8.64
N GLN A 103 -9.16 -14.92 -7.66
CA GLN A 103 -8.13 -15.09 -6.62
C GLN A 103 -6.78 -15.47 -7.23
N HIS A 104 -6.78 -16.35 -8.24
CA HIS A 104 -5.56 -16.72 -8.94
C HIS A 104 -4.95 -15.52 -9.68
N HIS A 105 -5.77 -14.70 -10.35
CA HIS A 105 -5.32 -13.45 -10.96
C HIS A 105 -4.73 -12.46 -9.95
N VAL A 106 -5.31 -12.33 -8.75
CA VAL A 106 -4.73 -11.48 -7.69
C VAL A 106 -3.33 -11.97 -7.31
N ILE A 107 -3.13 -13.28 -7.16
CA ILE A 107 -1.82 -13.86 -6.86
C ILE A 107 -0.84 -13.59 -8.00
N LEU A 108 -1.26 -13.79 -9.25
CA LEU A 108 -0.43 -13.53 -10.43
C LEU A 108 -0.04 -12.05 -10.54
N CYS A 109 -0.98 -11.13 -10.36
CA CYS A 109 -0.72 -9.68 -10.39
C CYS A 109 0.23 -9.29 -9.25
N THR A 110 0.11 -9.89 -8.06
CA THR A 110 1.01 -9.61 -6.94
C THR A 110 2.44 -10.07 -7.25
N LYS A 111 2.61 -11.26 -7.84
CA LYS A 111 3.93 -11.75 -8.29
C LYS A 111 4.49 -10.93 -9.45
N ALA A 112 3.66 -10.54 -10.41
CA ALA A 112 4.07 -9.69 -11.53
C ALA A 112 4.53 -8.32 -11.02
N MET A 113 3.82 -7.75 -10.05
CA MET A 113 4.19 -6.50 -9.40
C MET A 113 5.53 -6.64 -8.65
N GLU A 114 5.75 -7.75 -7.94
CA GLU A 114 7.04 -8.05 -7.31
C GLU A 114 8.19 -8.09 -8.32
N ASN A 115 8.01 -8.83 -9.42
CA ASN A 115 9.01 -8.88 -10.49
C ASN A 115 9.24 -7.52 -11.14
N ALA A 116 8.19 -6.72 -11.35
CA ALA A 116 8.30 -5.37 -11.91
C ALA A 116 9.14 -4.46 -11.00
N PHE A 117 8.96 -4.55 -9.68
CA PHE A 117 9.82 -3.83 -8.72
C PHE A 117 11.26 -4.36 -8.67
N LEU A 118 11.49 -5.65 -8.95
CA LEU A 118 12.84 -6.23 -9.03
C LEU A 118 13.60 -5.83 -10.30
N VAL A 119 12.89 -5.73 -11.43
CA VAL A 119 13.44 -5.34 -12.74
C VAL A 119 13.49 -3.81 -12.89
N GLU A 120 13.05 -3.07 -11.87
CA GLU A 120 12.91 -1.60 -11.89
C GLU A 120 11.96 -1.08 -13.00
N ASP A 121 11.05 -1.93 -13.48
CA ASP A 121 10.00 -1.55 -14.43
C ASP A 121 8.76 -1.02 -13.68
N PHE A 122 8.82 0.25 -13.33
CA PHE A 122 7.75 0.90 -12.57
C PHE A 122 6.49 1.18 -13.40
N ASN A 123 6.58 1.21 -14.74
CA ASN A 123 5.41 1.38 -15.59
C ASN A 123 4.54 0.14 -15.53
N GLU A 124 5.16 -1.04 -15.63
CA GLU A 124 4.46 -2.30 -15.47
C GLU A 124 3.88 -2.44 -14.05
N ALA A 125 4.64 -2.04 -13.02
CA ALA A 125 4.13 -2.02 -11.65
C ALA A 125 2.88 -1.13 -11.49
N ALA A 126 2.83 0.03 -12.18
CA ALA A 126 1.67 0.90 -12.18
C ALA A 126 0.43 0.24 -12.84
N LYS A 127 0.62 -0.49 -13.95
CA LYS A 127 -0.45 -1.27 -14.59
C LYS A 127 -0.98 -2.36 -13.66
N GLN A 128 -0.09 -3.14 -13.06
CA GLN A 128 -0.45 -4.20 -12.12
C GLN A 128 -1.18 -3.67 -10.88
N LEU A 129 -0.77 -2.50 -10.37
CA LEU A 129 -1.46 -1.82 -9.27
C LEU A 129 -2.92 -1.48 -9.60
N ILE A 130 -3.14 -0.90 -10.78
CA ILE A 130 -4.49 -0.51 -11.23
C ILE A 130 -5.35 -1.76 -11.41
N LYS A 131 -4.81 -2.79 -12.05
CA LYS A 131 -5.47 -4.10 -12.19
C LYS A 131 -5.88 -4.67 -10.83
N LEU A 132 -4.99 -4.68 -9.85
CA LEU A 132 -5.30 -5.11 -8.48
C LEU A 132 -6.39 -4.27 -7.80
N LYS A 133 -6.43 -2.95 -8.01
CA LYS A 133 -7.48 -2.08 -7.48
C LYS A 133 -8.85 -2.46 -8.04
N TYR A 134 -8.97 -2.66 -9.35
CA TYR A 134 -10.23 -3.06 -9.98
C TYR A 134 -10.68 -4.46 -9.58
N VAL A 135 -9.76 -5.43 -9.58
CA VAL A 135 -10.06 -6.81 -9.17
C VAL A 135 -10.54 -6.84 -7.72
N LYS A 136 -9.91 -6.09 -6.83
CA LYS A 136 -10.36 -5.97 -5.44
C LYS A 136 -11.76 -5.37 -5.33
N ARG A 137 -12.07 -4.35 -6.15
CA ARG A 137 -13.41 -3.76 -6.19
C ARG A 137 -14.47 -4.77 -6.64
N ILE A 138 -14.17 -5.59 -7.64
CA ILE A 138 -15.08 -6.68 -8.07
C ILE A 138 -15.30 -7.68 -6.93
N GLN A 139 -14.25 -8.04 -6.18
CA GLN A 139 -14.38 -8.94 -5.02
C GLN A 139 -15.23 -8.33 -3.90
N GLU A 140 -15.15 -7.01 -3.69
CA GLU A 140 -16.01 -6.30 -2.74
C GLU A 140 -17.47 -6.27 -3.22
N ASP A 141 -17.71 -6.01 -4.51
CA ASP A 141 -19.05 -5.99 -5.10
C ASP A 141 -19.73 -7.37 -5.08
N ARG A 142 -18.97 -8.46 -5.26
CA ARG A 142 -19.50 -9.85 -5.17
C ARG A 142 -19.83 -10.29 -3.75
N ARG A 143 -19.28 -9.61 -2.75
CA ARG A 143 -19.40 -9.99 -1.33
C ARG A 143 -20.53 -9.25 -0.61
N ASN A 144 -21.06 -8.18 -1.22
CA ASN A 144 -22.21 -7.40 -0.76
C ASN A 144 -23.51 -7.93 -1.38
#